data_AF-A0A3C0B7W0-F1
#
_entry.id   AF-A0A3C0B7W0-F1
#
_cell.length_a   1.000
_cell.length_b   1.000
_cell.length_c   1.000
_cell.angle_alpha   90.00
_cell.angle_beta   90.00
_cell.angle_gamma   90.00
#
_symmetry.space_group_name_H-M   'P 1'
#
loop_
_entity.id
_entity.type
_entity.pdbx_description
1 polymer ?
#
loop_
_entity_poly.entity_id
_entity_poly.type
_entity_poly.pdbx_seq_one_letter_code
_entity_poly.pdbx_strand_id
1 'polypeptide(L)'
;VFPRLQVKEGDHVKAGSPVFIDKYRENIIYTSPVSGTITEIKRGDKRLLLEIKIEADGRDEFVDFGAASPAALSNEEIIGKLLDSGLWTMIKQRPYGVVANPDVKPKAVHISAFDTV
;
A
#
# COMPACT_ATOMS: atom_id res chain seq x y z
N VAL A 1 -5.76 -11.21 0.49
CA VAL A 1 -5.27 -10.27 1.52
C VAL A 1 -6.14 -10.42 2.73
N PHE A 2 -5.56 -10.55 3.92
CA PHE A 2 -6.32 -10.70 5.16
C PHE A 2 -6.07 -9.50 6.08
N PRO A 3 -6.94 -8.48 6.06
CA PRO A 3 -6.64 -7.17 6.62
C PRO A 3 -6.61 -7.17 8.16
N ARG A 4 -5.56 -6.59 8.73
CA ARG A 4 -5.47 -6.15 10.13
C ARG A 4 -5.34 -4.63 10.14
N LEU A 5 -6.38 -3.95 10.59
CA LEU A 5 -6.42 -2.48 10.65
C LEU A 5 -5.32 -1.94 11.55
N GLN A 6 -4.73 -0.82 11.14
CA GLN A 6 -3.81 0.01 11.92
C GLN A 6 -4.46 1.31 12.39
N VAL A 7 -5.69 1.58 11.93
CA VAL A 7 -6.45 2.80 12.21
C VAL A 7 -7.88 2.48 12.67
N LYS A 8 -8.56 3.49 13.20
CA LYS A 8 -9.97 3.50 13.60
C LYS A 8 -10.70 4.67 12.95
N GLU A 9 -12.03 4.62 12.96
CA GLU A 9 -12.85 5.76 12.56
C GLU A 9 -12.56 6.97 13.47
N GLY A 10 -12.41 8.15 12.86
CA GLY A 10 -12.00 9.39 13.52
C GLY A 10 -10.50 9.63 13.54
N ASP A 11 -9.65 8.64 13.21
CA ASP A 11 -8.21 8.84 13.14
C ASP A 11 -7.85 9.77 11.96
N HIS A 12 -6.91 10.68 12.18
CA HIS A 12 -6.28 11.47 11.12
C HIS A 12 -5.09 10.72 10.54
N VAL A 13 -4.96 10.74 9.22
CA VAL A 13 -3.91 10.06 8.45
C VAL A 13 -3.29 11.04 7.44
N LYS A 14 -2.01 10.82 7.13
CA LYS A 14 -1.32 11.48 6.02
C LYS A 14 -1.35 10.58 4.79
N ALA A 15 -1.09 11.15 3.61
CA ALA A 15 -0.75 10.33 2.45
C ALA A 15 0.49 9.48 2.76
N GLY A 16 0.41 8.17 2.52
CA GLY A 16 1.45 7.22 2.91
C GLY A 16 1.34 6.69 4.35
N SER A 17 0.42 7.18 5.19
CA SER A 17 0.20 6.59 6.52
C SER A 17 -0.38 5.17 6.43
N PRO A 18 0.08 4.20 7.25
CA PRO A 18 -0.48 2.85 7.28
C PRO A 18 -1.97 2.84 7.65
N VAL A 19 -2.80 2.18 6.86
CA VAL A 19 -4.24 2.00 7.10
C VAL A 19 -4.53 0.58 7.57
N PHE A 20 -4.00 -0.41 6.85
CA PHE A 20 -4.06 -1.81 7.27
C PHE A 20 -2.89 -2.60 6.70
N ILE A 21 -2.65 -3.78 7.26
CA ILE A 21 -1.65 -4.72 6.77
C ILE A 21 -2.27 -6.07 6.45
N ASP A 22 -1.58 -6.91 5.67
CA ASP A 22 -1.95 -8.31 5.51
C ASP A 22 -1.47 -9.11 6.74
N LYS A 23 -2.39 -9.67 7.54
CA LYS A 23 -2.06 -10.34 8.81
C LYS A 23 -1.14 -11.56 8.67
N TYR A 24 -1.03 -12.13 7.46
CA TYR A 24 -0.12 -13.25 7.17
C TYR A 24 1.20 -12.79 6.53
N ARG A 25 1.30 -11.51 6.15
CA ARG A 25 2.48 -10.90 5.52
C ARG A 25 2.60 -9.47 6.04
N GLU A 26 3.07 -9.34 7.28
CA GLU A 26 3.00 -8.08 8.02
C GLU A 26 3.83 -6.94 7.41
N ASN A 27 4.82 -7.27 6.57
CA ASN A 27 5.59 -6.32 5.78
C ASN A 27 4.80 -5.71 4.60
N ILE A 28 3.65 -6.29 4.22
CA ILE A 28 2.79 -5.74 3.18
C ILE A 28 1.81 -4.76 3.82
N ILE A 29 2.12 -3.47 3.66
CA ILE A 29 1.36 -2.35 4.21
C ILE A 29 0.50 -1.72 3.12
N TYR A 30 -0.76 -1.43 3.45
CA TYR A 30 -1.66 -0.62 2.64
C TYR A 30 -1.78 0.74 3.28
N THR A 31 -1.36 1.76 2.55
CA THR A 31 -1.26 3.14 3.03
C THR A 31 -2.40 4.00 2.51
N SER A 32 -2.65 5.12 3.17
CA SER A 32 -3.65 6.09 2.73
C SER A 32 -3.17 6.79 1.45
N PRO A 33 -4.02 6.93 0.42
CA PRO A 33 -3.68 7.70 -0.77
C PRO A 33 -3.73 9.23 -0.55
N VAL A 34 -4.39 9.71 0.52
CA VAL A 34 -4.62 11.13 0.80
C VAL A 34 -4.39 11.47 2.28
N SER A 35 -4.15 12.74 2.59
CA SER A 35 -4.27 13.24 3.97
C SER A 35 -5.73 13.49 4.33
N GLY A 36 -6.11 13.22 5.57
CA GLY A 36 -7.47 13.46 6.03
C GLY A 36 -7.90 12.55 7.17
N THR A 37 -9.20 12.32 7.28
CA THR A 37 -9.79 11.58 8.41
C THR A 37 -10.47 10.30 7.93
N ILE A 38 -10.27 9.20 8.67
CA ILE A 38 -11.00 7.95 8.44
C ILE A 38 -12.47 8.16 8.86
N THR A 39 -13.37 8.26 7.90
CA THR A 39 -14.79 8.52 8.18
C THR A 39 -15.59 7.25 8.39
N GLU A 40 -15.22 6.16 7.74
CA GLU A 40 -15.96 4.90 7.80
C GLU A 40 -15.06 3.70 7.51
N ILE A 41 -15.20 2.64 8.32
CA ILE A 41 -14.59 1.33 8.09
C ILE A 41 -15.71 0.32 7.87
N LYS A 42 -16.10 0.16 6.60
CA LYS A 42 -17.24 -0.65 6.21
C LYS A 42 -16.91 -2.14 6.24
N ARG A 43 -17.70 -2.89 6.99
CA ARG A 43 -17.60 -4.35 7.11
C ARG A 43 -18.86 -5.03 6.60
N GLY A 44 -18.69 -6.10 5.83
CA GLY A 44 -19.75 -6.99 5.39
C GLY A 44 -19.89 -8.23 6.26
N ASP A 45 -20.57 -9.24 5.70
CA ASP A 45 -20.79 -10.53 6.34
C ASP A 45 -19.48 -11.18 6.82
N LYS A 46 -19.55 -11.86 7.96
CA LYS A 46 -18.39 -12.45 8.64
C LYS A 46 -17.25 -11.45 8.90
N ARG A 47 -17.59 -10.16 9.04
CA ARG A 47 -16.66 -9.04 9.28
C ARG A 47 -15.65 -8.80 8.16
N LEU A 48 -15.98 -9.20 6.93
CA LEU A 48 -15.17 -8.93 5.75
C LEU A 48 -14.98 -7.41 5.59
N LEU A 49 -13.73 -6.93 5.49
CA LEU A 49 -13.46 -5.53 5.20
C LEU A 49 -13.83 -5.25 3.74
N LEU A 50 -14.81 -4.36 3.52
CA LEU A 50 -15.27 -4.00 2.19
C LEU A 50 -14.60 -2.72 1.72
N GLU A 51 -14.68 -1.66 2.54
CA GLU A 51 -14.22 -0.32 2.18
C GLU A 51 -13.66 0.37 3.42
N ILE A 52 -12.67 1.25 3.19
CA ILE A 52 -12.24 2.25 4.16
C ILE A 52 -12.39 3.60 3.46
N LYS A 53 -13.20 4.47 4.03
CA LYS A 53 -13.44 5.81 3.50
C LYS A 53 -12.58 6.82 4.25
N ILE A 54 -11.93 7.66 3.47
CA ILE A 54 -11.03 8.70 3.96
C ILE A 54 -11.52 10.01 3.35
N GLU A 55 -11.95 10.93 4.20
CA GLU A 55 -12.31 12.28 3.78
C GLU A 55 -11.05 13.13 3.72
N ALA A 56 -10.71 13.60 2.52
CA ALA A 56 -9.52 14.39 2.30
C ALA A 56 -9.66 15.78 2.96
N ASP A 57 -8.60 16.23 3.65
CA ASP A 57 -8.59 17.55 4.30
C ASP A 57 -8.05 18.68 3.40
N GLY A 58 -7.55 18.33 2.21
CA GLY A 58 -6.98 19.28 1.25
C GLY A 58 -5.65 19.91 1.68
N ARG A 59 -5.00 19.38 2.72
CA ARG A 59 -3.71 19.89 3.20
C ARG A 59 -2.51 19.24 2.50
N ASP A 60 -2.75 18.16 1.78
CA ASP A 60 -1.74 17.35 1.08
C ASP A 60 -0.57 16.96 1.99
N GLU A 61 -0.85 16.65 3.26
CA GLU A 61 0.17 16.18 4.18
C GLU A 61 0.60 14.76 3.82
N PHE A 62 1.90 14.51 3.73
CA PHE A 62 2.44 13.20 3.37
C PHE A 62 3.51 12.74 4.37
N VAL A 63 3.66 11.42 4.45
CA VAL A 63 4.82 10.80 5.09
C VAL A 63 5.99 10.91 4.12
N ASP A 64 7.07 11.59 4.54
CA ASP A 64 8.28 11.68 3.74
C ASP A 64 9.12 10.41 3.91
N PHE A 65 9.17 9.60 2.86
CA PHE A 65 10.03 8.42 2.78
C PHE A 65 11.44 8.73 2.23
N GLY A 66 11.73 10.00 1.99
CA GLY A 66 12.97 10.53 1.42
C GLY A 66 13.05 10.32 -0.10
N ALA A 67 13.70 11.25 -0.81
CA ALA A 67 14.08 11.03 -2.20
C ALA A 67 15.30 10.10 -2.28
N ALA A 68 15.36 9.24 -3.30
CA ALA A 68 16.52 8.42 -3.58
C ALA A 68 16.64 8.13 -5.08
N SER A 69 17.87 7.99 -5.58
CA SER A 69 18.12 7.53 -6.95
C SER A 69 18.10 6.01 -6.99
N PRO A 70 17.19 5.37 -7.74
CA PRO A 70 17.13 3.90 -7.80
C PRO A 70 18.43 3.25 -8.26
N ALA A 71 19.22 3.93 -9.09
CA ALA A 71 20.51 3.43 -9.57
C ALA A 71 21.61 3.40 -8.49
N ALA A 72 21.41 4.12 -7.38
CA ALA A 72 22.35 4.21 -6.27
C ALA A 72 21.96 3.33 -5.08
N LEU A 73 20.81 2.64 -5.13
CA LEU A 73 20.31 1.80 -4.06
C LEU A 73 20.56 0.32 -4.35
N SER A 74 20.75 -0.46 -3.29
CA SER A 74 20.67 -1.92 -3.31
C SER A 74 19.23 -2.40 -3.55
N ASN A 75 19.07 -3.67 -3.92
CA ASN A 75 17.74 -4.26 -4.09
C ASN A 75 16.95 -4.23 -2.78
N GLU A 76 17.62 -4.51 -1.66
CA GLU A 76 17.05 -4.55 -0.32
C GLU A 76 16.53 -3.17 0.09
N GLU A 77 17.29 -2.10 -0.19
CA GLU A 77 16.86 -0.72 0.07
C GLU A 77 15.66 -0.31 -0.78
N ILE A 78 15.64 -0.69 -2.07
CA ILE A 78 14.50 -0.43 -2.96
C ILE A 78 13.25 -1.15 -2.45
N ILE A 79 13.38 -2.44 -2.13
CA ILE A 79 12.27 -3.25 -1.62
C ILE A 79 11.75 -2.66 -0.30
N GLY A 80 12.65 -2.37 0.65
CA GLY A 80 12.29 -1.77 1.94
C GLY A 80 11.50 -0.47 1.76
N LYS A 81 12.00 0.45 0.93
CA LYS A 81 11.33 1.73 0.66
C LYS A 81 9.94 1.57 0.03
N LEU A 82 9.77 0.59 -0.87
CA LEU A 82 8.47 0.28 -1.48
C LEU A 82 7.49 -0.36 -0.49
N LEU A 83 7.98 -1.16 0.45
CA LEU A 83 7.18 -1.76 1.51
C LEU A 83 6.72 -0.72 2.52
N ASP A 84 7.64 0.12 2.99
CA ASP A 84 7.37 1.19 3.98
C ASP A 84 6.37 2.22 3.44
N SER A 85 6.50 2.58 2.15
CA SER A 85 5.56 3.50 1.49
C SER A 85 4.20 2.87 1.13
N GLY A 86 4.10 1.55 1.17
CA GLY A 86 2.92 0.79 0.72
C GLY A 86 2.79 0.64 -0.81
N LEU A 87 3.70 1.22 -1.59
CA LEU A 87 3.69 1.14 -3.06
C LEU A 87 3.94 -0.28 -3.60
N TRP A 88 4.56 -1.16 -2.81
CA TRP A 88 4.75 -2.56 -3.18
C TRP A 88 3.44 -3.27 -3.57
N THR A 89 2.31 -2.85 -2.99
CA THR A 89 0.99 -3.42 -3.27
C THR A 89 0.53 -3.25 -4.73
N MET A 90 1.15 -2.33 -5.49
CA MET A 90 0.90 -2.14 -6.92
C MET A 90 1.56 -3.21 -7.79
N ILE A 91 2.57 -3.92 -7.28
CA ILE A 91 3.30 -4.94 -8.01
C ILE A 91 2.56 -6.27 -7.89
N LYS A 92 2.10 -6.80 -9.03
CA LYS A 92 1.39 -8.09 -9.09
C LYS A 92 2.26 -9.16 -9.73
N GLN A 93 2.40 -10.30 -9.04
CA GLN A 93 3.03 -11.47 -9.63
C GLN A 93 2.09 -12.16 -10.62
N ARG A 94 2.68 -12.79 -11.64
CA ARG A 94 1.98 -13.62 -12.63
C ARG A 94 2.41 -15.07 -12.46
N PRO A 95 1.53 -16.06 -12.71
CA PRO A 95 0.21 -15.94 -13.33
C PRO A 95 -0.93 -15.56 -12.37
N TYR A 96 -0.76 -15.73 -11.05
CA TYR A 96 -1.86 -15.66 -10.07
C TYR A 96 -2.49 -14.28 -9.86
N GLY A 97 -1.86 -13.19 -10.29
CA GLY A 97 -2.44 -11.85 -10.20
C GLY A 97 -2.50 -11.25 -8.79
N VAL A 98 -1.81 -11.86 -7.82
CA VAL A 98 -1.75 -11.41 -6.42
C VAL A 98 -0.57 -10.46 -6.19
N VAL A 99 -0.57 -9.73 -5.07
CA VAL A 99 0.59 -8.88 -4.65
C VAL A 99 1.85 -9.74 -4.58
N ALA A 100 2.92 -9.28 -5.23
CA ALA A 100 4.18 -9.99 -5.32
C ALA A 100 4.79 -10.29 -3.93
N ASN A 101 5.41 -11.45 -3.77
CA ASN A 101 6.21 -11.76 -2.59
C ASN A 101 7.57 -11.01 -2.64
N PRO A 102 7.88 -10.14 -1.66
CA PRO A 102 9.16 -9.39 -1.61
C PRO A 102 10.40 -10.28 -1.60
N ASP A 103 10.30 -11.50 -1.04
CA ASP A 103 11.43 -12.42 -0.91
C ASP A 103 11.76 -13.16 -2.22
N VAL A 104 10.90 -13.02 -3.25
CA VAL A 104 11.04 -13.74 -4.50
C VAL A 104 11.55 -12.81 -5.59
N LYS A 105 12.76 -13.07 -6.08
CA LYS A 105 13.31 -12.37 -7.23
C LYS A 105 12.57 -12.77 -8.52
N PRO A 106 11.96 -11.82 -9.24
CA PRO A 106 11.26 -12.14 -10.49
C PRO A 106 12.26 -12.44 -11.61
N LYS A 107 11.83 -13.26 -12.58
CA LYS A 107 12.57 -13.45 -13.84
C LYS A 107 12.57 -12.18 -14.70
N ALA A 108 11.46 -11.44 -14.69
CA ALA A 108 11.28 -10.21 -15.47
C ALA A 108 10.25 -9.30 -14.78
N VAL A 109 10.39 -8.00 -14.98
CA VAL A 109 9.41 -6.97 -14.60
C VAL A 109 8.83 -6.40 -15.90
N HIS A 110 7.51 -6.46 -16.03
CA HIS A 110 6.80 -5.93 -17.19
C HIS A 110 6.04 -4.67 -16.81
N ILE A 111 6.28 -3.59 -17.55
CA ILE A 111 5.63 -2.29 -17.35
C ILE A 111 4.67 -2.07 -18.54
N SER A 112 3.37 -2.03 -18.27
CA SER A 112 2.39 -1.70 -19.32
C SER A 112 2.36 -0.20 -19.53
N ALA A 113 2.84 0.26 -20.68
CA ALA A 113 2.84 1.67 -21.08
C ALA A 113 1.78 1.98 -22.17
N PHE A 114 0.88 1.04 -22.41
CA PHE A 114 -0.21 1.16 -23.37
C PHE A 114 -1.51 0.72 -22.70
N ASP A 115 -2.59 1.38 -23.08
CA ASP A 115 -3.94 1.04 -22.67
C ASP A 115 -4.82 0.88 -23.91
N THR A 116 -5.50 -0.27 -24.02
CA THR A 116 -6.33 -0.64 -25.18
C THR A 116 -7.74 -0.08 -25.12
N VAL A 117 -8.11 0.66 -24.06
CA VAL A 117 -9.49 1.14 -23.85
C VAL A 117 -10.03 1.91 -25.06
#